data_AF-K8E468-F1
#
_entry.id   AF-K8E468-F1
#
_cell.length_a   1.000
_cell.length_b   1.000
_cell.length_c   1.000
_cell.angle_alpha   90.00
_cell.angle_beta   90.00
_cell.angle_gamma   90.00
#
_symmetry.space_group_name_H-M   'P 1'
#
loop_
_entity.id
_entity.type
_entity.pdbx_description
1 polymer ?
#
loop_
_entity_poly.entity_id
_entity_poly.type
_entity_poly.pdbx_seq_one_letter_code
_entity_poly.pdbx_strand_id
1 'polypeptide(L)'
;MKLKQNGFVGQIPTLEEAIQLAQQEQQPLLLDIKTNPTDSLDFPQQLVDLLTKYKVQNYYLIQSQDENFLKRVKQINPQIQVGLIITALPSKDFSDFQFLSLKYKLANQNLLDSQVKEKRPIFLWTLDQPAEIELFMHKNIEAVITDDSSTATVLQQTIKPATLSSSYLERIKNAEQKADLKRSLSVP
;
A
#
# COMPACT_ATOMS: atom_id res chain seq x y z
N MET A 1 12.33 -16.14 -19.44
CA MET A 1 11.62 -17.41 -19.12
C MET A 1 10.12 -17.16 -19.25
N LYS A 2 9.35 -18.09 -19.85
CA LYS A 2 7.88 -17.98 -19.92
C LYS A 2 7.24 -18.79 -18.79
N LEU A 3 6.29 -18.20 -18.09
CA LEU A 3 5.46 -18.85 -17.07
C LEU A 3 4.16 -19.33 -17.71
N LYS A 4 3.58 -20.41 -17.16
CA LYS A 4 2.28 -20.93 -17.57
C LYS A 4 1.39 -21.14 -16.35
N GLN A 5 0.19 -20.58 -16.36
CA GLN A 5 -0.80 -20.74 -15.29
C GLN A 5 -2.21 -20.63 -15.87
N ASN A 6 -3.13 -21.54 -15.52
CA ASN A 6 -4.54 -21.53 -15.94
C ASN A 6 -4.77 -21.32 -17.45
N GLY A 7 -3.90 -21.89 -18.30
CA GLY A 7 -3.97 -21.73 -19.76
C GLY A 7 -3.33 -20.45 -20.30
N PHE A 8 -2.92 -19.52 -19.45
CA PHE A 8 -2.19 -18.31 -19.83
C PHE A 8 -0.68 -18.58 -19.91
N VAL A 9 -0.02 -17.89 -20.83
CA VAL A 9 1.43 -17.89 -20.98
C VAL A 9 1.93 -16.46 -20.87
N GLY A 10 2.80 -16.18 -19.90
CA GLY A 10 3.31 -14.85 -19.62
C GLY A 10 4.83 -14.83 -19.47
N GLN A 11 5.40 -13.64 -19.43
CA GLN A 11 6.77 -13.42 -18.96
C GLN A 11 6.70 -12.69 -17.63
N ILE A 12 7.70 -12.88 -16.77
CA ILE A 12 7.81 -12.10 -15.54
C ILE A 12 8.16 -10.67 -15.96
N PRO A 13 7.31 -9.67 -15.67
CA PRO A 13 7.63 -8.29 -15.99
C PRO A 13 8.73 -7.79 -15.04
N THR A 14 9.49 -6.82 -15.52
CA THR A 14 10.29 -5.95 -14.65
C THR A 14 9.37 -5.02 -13.88
N LEU A 15 9.85 -4.50 -12.74
CA LEU A 15 9.13 -3.45 -12.01
C LEU A 15 8.96 -2.18 -12.87
N GLU A 16 9.94 -1.88 -13.72
CA GLU A 16 9.88 -0.74 -14.64
C GLU A 16 8.71 -0.85 -15.63
N GLU A 17 8.53 -2.00 -16.27
CA GLU A 17 7.38 -2.26 -17.16
C GLU A 17 6.04 -2.16 -16.41
N ALA A 18 5.99 -2.67 -15.18
CA ALA A 18 4.78 -2.58 -14.35
C ALA A 18 4.44 -1.13 -13.98
N ILE A 19 5.44 -0.31 -13.62
CA ILE A 19 5.25 1.13 -13.33
C ILE A 19 4.74 1.85 -14.58
N GLN A 20 5.34 1.60 -15.74
CA GLN A 20 4.93 2.24 -17.00
C GLN A 20 3.48 1.91 -17.35
N LEU A 21 3.09 0.64 -17.28
CA LEU A 21 1.70 0.23 -17.52
C LEU A 21 0.74 0.87 -16.51
N ALA A 22 1.10 0.86 -15.23
CA ALA A 22 0.30 1.46 -14.17
C ALA A 22 0.10 2.98 -14.37
N GLN A 23 1.10 3.70 -14.87
CA GLN A 23 0.96 5.11 -15.25
C GLN A 23 0.04 5.31 -16.46
N GLN A 24 0.13 4.46 -17.47
CA GLN A 24 -0.77 4.50 -18.64
C GLN A 24 -2.23 4.31 -18.24
N GLU A 25 -2.48 3.37 -17.31
CA GLU A 25 -3.81 3.07 -16.77
C GLU A 25 -4.23 4.00 -15.62
N GLN A 26 -3.39 4.98 -15.24
CA GLN A 26 -3.63 5.91 -14.13
C GLN A 26 -3.95 5.21 -12.79
N GLN A 27 -3.38 4.02 -12.59
CA GLN A 27 -3.61 3.15 -11.45
C GLN A 27 -2.37 3.16 -10.53
N PRO A 28 -2.43 3.77 -9.33
CA PRO A 28 -1.33 3.67 -8.37
C PRO A 28 -1.10 2.24 -7.90
N LEU A 29 0.16 1.90 -7.61
CA LEU A 29 0.54 0.56 -7.15
C LEU A 29 0.76 0.52 -5.63
N LEU A 30 0.31 -0.58 -5.02
CA LEU A 30 0.77 -1.05 -3.71
C LEU A 30 1.81 -2.14 -3.95
N LEU A 31 3.09 -1.82 -3.74
CA LEU A 31 4.21 -2.73 -3.97
C LEU A 31 4.49 -3.56 -2.73
N ASP A 32 4.25 -4.88 -2.79
CA ASP A 32 4.69 -5.84 -1.77
C ASP A 32 6.11 -6.32 -2.07
N ILE A 33 7.08 -5.80 -1.32
CA ILE A 33 8.50 -6.11 -1.49
C ILE A 33 8.87 -7.31 -0.63
N LYS A 34 9.29 -8.39 -1.30
CA LYS A 34 9.89 -9.57 -0.66
C LYS A 34 11.40 -9.45 -0.68
N THR A 35 12.01 -9.56 0.49
CA THR A 35 13.47 -9.55 0.63
C THR A 35 13.97 -10.96 0.95
N ASN A 36 15.22 -11.23 0.57
CA ASN A 36 15.98 -12.41 0.94
C ASN A 36 17.33 -11.98 1.56
N PRO A 37 17.91 -12.78 2.47
CA PRO A 37 19.22 -12.48 3.06
C PRO A 37 20.37 -12.34 2.05
N THR A 38 20.19 -12.87 0.84
CA THR A 38 21.16 -12.82 -0.26
C THR A 38 20.97 -11.62 -1.19
N ASP A 39 19.93 -10.82 -0.99
CA ASP A 39 19.70 -9.63 -1.80
C ASP A 39 20.80 -8.59 -1.58
N SER A 40 21.00 -7.74 -2.59
CA SER A 40 21.97 -6.64 -2.49
C SER A 40 21.62 -5.70 -1.34
N LEU A 41 22.63 -5.24 -0.61
CA LEU A 41 22.48 -4.18 0.39
C LEU A 41 22.00 -2.85 -0.24
N ASP A 42 22.20 -2.67 -1.54
CA ASP A 42 21.75 -1.51 -2.29
C ASP A 42 20.28 -1.62 -2.74
N PHE A 43 19.60 -2.74 -2.48
CA PHE A 43 18.23 -2.96 -2.95
C PHE A 43 17.24 -1.84 -2.54
N PRO A 44 17.23 -1.34 -1.29
CA PRO A 44 16.42 -0.18 -0.92
C PRO A 44 16.72 1.07 -1.77
N GLN A 45 18.00 1.34 -2.06
CA GLN A 45 18.42 2.49 -2.87
C GLN A 45 17.95 2.34 -4.32
N GLN A 46 18.16 1.17 -4.91
CA GLN A 46 17.73 0.89 -6.28
C GLN A 46 16.21 1.03 -6.45
N LEU A 47 15.43 0.59 -5.47
CA LEU A 47 13.98 0.77 -5.49
C LEU A 47 13.61 2.26 -5.42
N VAL A 48 14.21 3.02 -4.50
CA VAL A 48 13.94 4.46 -4.36
C VAL A 48 14.33 5.22 -5.62
N ASP A 49 15.47 4.91 -6.22
CA ASP A 49 15.95 5.54 -7.45
C ASP A 49 14.98 5.27 -8.61
N LEU A 50 14.48 4.04 -8.74
CA LEU A 50 13.50 3.69 -9.76
C LEU A 50 12.18 4.44 -9.55
N LEU A 51 11.63 4.45 -8.33
CA LEU A 51 10.39 5.18 -8.05
C LEU A 51 10.53 6.69 -8.27
N THR A 52 11.70 7.25 -7.95
CA THR A 52 12.02 8.67 -8.17
C THR A 52 12.19 8.98 -9.66
N LYS A 53 12.87 8.12 -10.43
CA LYS A 53 13.01 8.22 -11.89
C LYS A 53 11.65 8.34 -12.58
N TYR A 54 10.67 7.56 -12.13
CA TYR A 54 9.31 7.56 -12.67
C TYR A 54 8.37 8.57 -12.02
N LYS A 55 8.86 9.36 -11.04
CA LYS A 55 8.08 10.36 -10.30
C LYS A 55 6.85 9.77 -9.59
N VAL A 56 6.93 8.52 -9.14
CA VAL A 56 5.84 7.79 -8.48
C VAL A 56 5.99 7.70 -6.96
N GLN A 57 7.08 8.22 -6.39
CA GLN A 57 7.44 8.10 -4.97
C GLN A 57 6.38 8.67 -4.00
N ASN A 58 5.55 9.61 -4.45
CA ASN A 58 4.49 10.22 -3.64
C ASN A 58 3.11 9.59 -3.88
N TYR A 59 3.00 8.67 -4.85
CA TYR A 59 1.72 8.11 -5.29
C TYR A 59 1.62 6.61 -5.02
N TYR A 60 2.75 5.92 -5.01
CA TYR A 60 2.82 4.48 -4.79
C TYR A 60 3.10 4.20 -3.32
N LEU A 61 2.56 3.08 -2.85
CA LEU A 61 2.75 2.61 -1.49
C LEU A 61 3.67 1.41 -1.49
N ILE A 62 4.51 1.29 -0.48
CA ILE A 62 5.39 0.13 -0.30
C ILE A 62 4.97 -0.60 0.96
N GLN A 63 4.86 -1.92 0.87
CA GLN A 63 4.70 -2.79 2.02
C GLN A 63 5.73 -3.92 2.01
N SER A 64 6.10 -4.40 3.19
CA SER A 64 6.98 -5.57 3.35
C SER A 64 6.80 -6.18 4.75
N GLN A 65 7.25 -7.43 4.92
CA GLN A 65 7.45 -8.02 6.26
C GLN A 65 8.82 -7.63 6.86
N ASP A 66 9.73 -7.12 6.04
CA ASP A 66 11.08 -6.74 6.46
C ASP A 66 11.11 -5.29 6.95
N GLU A 67 11.07 -5.12 8.27
CA GLU A 67 11.13 -3.81 8.91
C GLU A 67 12.42 -3.05 8.59
N ASN A 68 13.56 -3.74 8.49
CA ASN A 68 14.85 -3.09 8.24
C ASN A 68 14.88 -2.52 6.82
N PHE A 69 14.34 -3.26 5.85
CA PHE A 69 14.16 -2.79 4.49
C PHE A 69 13.30 -1.51 4.45
N LEU A 70 12.13 -1.53 5.09
CA LEU A 70 11.22 -0.37 5.10
C LEU A 70 11.85 0.85 5.78
N LYS A 71 12.54 0.65 6.91
CA LYS A 71 13.27 1.74 7.59
C LYS A 71 14.35 2.32 6.69
N ARG A 72 15.07 1.48 5.94
CA ARG A 72 16.10 1.94 5.01
C ARG A 72 15.51 2.74 3.85
N VAL A 73 14.40 2.28 3.27
CA VAL A 73 13.66 3.04 2.23
C VAL A 73 13.27 4.43 2.76
N LYS A 74 12.71 4.51 3.97
CA LYS A 74 12.33 5.80 4.60
C LYS A 74 13.51 6.71 4.91
N GLN A 75 14.65 6.16 5.32
CA GLN A 75 15.86 6.94 5.53
C GLN A 75 16.36 7.58 4.23
N ILE A 76 16.27 6.86 3.12
CA ILE A 76 16.72 7.34 1.80
C ILE A 76 15.74 8.38 1.26
N ASN A 77 14.44 8.10 1.30
CA ASN A 77 13.41 9.03 0.86
C ASN A 77 12.21 9.06 1.83
N PRO A 78 12.14 10.06 2.72
CA PRO A 78 11.05 10.19 3.69
C PRO A 78 9.67 10.46 3.10
N GLN A 79 9.56 10.80 1.81
CA GLN A 79 8.26 11.03 1.15
C GLN A 79 7.55 9.72 0.81
N ILE A 80 8.30 8.65 0.55
CA ILE A 80 7.73 7.34 0.23
C ILE A 80 6.96 6.83 1.43
N GLN A 81 5.73 6.36 1.20
CA GLN A 81 4.92 5.81 2.27
C GLN A 81 5.15 4.31 2.38
N VAL A 82 5.48 3.87 3.60
CA VAL A 82 5.75 2.47 3.90
C VAL A 82 4.75 1.92 4.92
N GLY A 83 4.39 0.65 4.76
CA GLY A 83 3.56 -0.07 5.71
C GLY A 83 4.08 -1.48 6.01
N LEU A 84 3.90 -1.90 7.26
CA LEU A 84 4.35 -3.22 7.70
C LEU A 84 3.27 -4.28 7.41
N ILE A 85 3.68 -5.38 6.78
CA ILE A 85 2.85 -6.59 6.66
C ILE A 85 2.95 -7.38 7.94
N ILE A 86 1.80 -7.63 8.58
CA ILE A 86 1.70 -8.34 9.85
C ILE A 86 1.01 -9.67 9.62
N THR A 87 1.78 -10.74 9.84
CA THR A 87 1.31 -12.14 9.79
C THR A 87 1.10 -12.76 11.17
N ALA A 88 1.67 -12.14 12.20
CA ALA A 88 1.45 -12.44 13.60
C ALA A 88 1.61 -11.14 14.39
N LEU A 89 0.78 -10.92 15.41
CA LEU A 89 0.85 -9.69 16.21
C LEU A 89 2.21 -9.63 16.93
N PRO A 90 3.07 -8.65 16.64
CA PRO A 90 4.33 -8.48 17.33
C PRO A 90 4.10 -7.92 18.74
N SER A 91 5.09 -8.11 19.60
CA SER A 91 5.12 -7.62 20.98
C SER A 91 5.49 -6.13 21.13
N LYS A 92 5.78 -5.46 20.01
CA LYS A 92 6.28 -4.07 19.97
C LYS A 92 5.32 -3.15 19.20
N ASP A 93 5.43 -1.86 19.48
CA ASP A 93 4.72 -0.80 18.77
C ASP A 93 5.24 -0.64 17.32
N PHE A 94 4.40 -0.04 16.48
CA PHE A 94 4.55 0.08 15.03
C PHE A 94 4.89 1.50 14.57
N SER A 95 5.10 2.46 15.47
CA SER A 95 5.16 3.91 15.20
C SER A 95 5.94 4.38 13.95
N ASP A 96 6.94 3.64 13.49
CA ASP A 96 7.71 3.96 12.27
C ASP A 96 6.94 3.80 10.93
N PHE A 97 5.83 3.06 10.92
CA PHE A 97 5.10 2.69 9.69
C PHE A 97 3.83 3.51 9.48
N GLN A 98 3.64 4.05 8.28
CA GLN A 98 2.53 4.97 7.98
C GLN A 98 1.18 4.25 7.84
N PHE A 99 1.19 2.96 7.51
CA PHE A 99 0.01 2.09 7.53
C PHE A 99 0.39 0.67 7.97
N LEU A 100 -0.60 -0.15 8.32
CA LEU A 100 -0.40 -1.58 8.60
C LEU A 100 -1.21 -2.43 7.63
N SER A 101 -0.62 -3.53 7.18
CA SER A 101 -1.24 -4.50 6.29
C SER A 101 -1.42 -5.83 7.05
N LEU A 102 -2.64 -6.07 7.53
CA LEU A 102 -2.96 -7.16 8.43
C LEU A 102 -3.57 -8.34 7.69
N LYS A 103 -3.17 -9.55 8.07
CA LYS A 103 -3.98 -10.72 7.77
C LYS A 103 -5.37 -10.54 8.42
N TYR A 104 -6.46 -10.63 7.66
CA TYR A 104 -7.81 -10.27 8.13
C TYR A 104 -8.22 -11.00 9.42
N LYS A 105 -7.77 -12.25 9.61
CA LYS A 105 -8.02 -13.06 10.81
C LYS A 105 -7.43 -12.46 12.10
N LEU A 106 -6.46 -11.56 11.99
CA LEU A 106 -5.86 -10.84 13.12
C LEU A 106 -6.62 -9.55 13.47
N ALA A 107 -7.49 -9.08 12.58
CA ALA A 107 -8.20 -7.82 12.72
C ALA A 107 -9.39 -7.95 13.68
N ASN A 108 -9.11 -7.87 14.98
CA ASN A 108 -10.13 -7.73 16.02
C ASN A 108 -10.44 -6.24 16.29
N GLN A 109 -11.61 -5.97 16.89
CA GLN A 109 -12.09 -4.60 17.11
C GLN A 109 -11.13 -3.74 17.95
N ASN A 110 -10.53 -4.32 19.01
CA ASN A 110 -9.60 -3.58 19.86
C ASN A 110 -8.35 -3.11 19.10
N LEU A 111 -7.81 -3.98 18.23
CA LEU A 111 -6.70 -3.61 17.35
C LEU A 111 -7.12 -2.48 16.41
N LEU A 112 -8.25 -2.63 15.72
CA LEU A 112 -8.73 -1.61 14.78
C LEU A 112 -8.95 -0.26 15.48
N ASP A 113 -9.61 -0.25 16.63
CA ASP A 113 -9.88 0.98 17.40
C ASP A 113 -8.61 1.65 17.91
N SER A 114 -7.59 0.86 18.30
CA SER A 114 -6.29 1.42 18.69
C SER A 114 -5.61 2.12 17.52
N GLN A 115 -5.64 1.52 16.32
CA GLN A 115 -5.02 2.13 15.14
C GLN A 115 -5.78 3.36 14.65
N VAL A 116 -7.10 3.41 14.82
CA VAL A 116 -7.89 4.62 14.59
C VAL A 116 -7.46 5.77 15.51
N LYS A 117 -7.20 5.50 16.79
CA LYS A 117 -6.69 6.52 17.73
C LYS A 117 -5.31 7.05 17.31
N GLU A 118 -4.46 6.17 16.79
CA GLU A 118 -3.15 6.50 16.21
C GLU A 118 -3.25 7.16 14.82
N LYS A 119 -4.46 7.33 14.26
CA LYS A 119 -4.71 7.81 12.89
C LYS A 119 -3.96 7.00 11.83
N ARG A 120 -3.77 5.70 12.10
CA ARG A 120 -3.02 4.79 11.25
C ARG A 120 -3.97 3.96 10.38
N PRO A 121 -3.88 4.06 9.04
CA PRO A 121 -4.65 3.24 8.12
C PRO A 121 -4.36 1.74 8.29
N ILE A 122 -5.42 0.95 8.17
CA ILE A 122 -5.37 -0.51 8.19
C ILE A 122 -5.77 -1.05 6.83
N PHE A 123 -4.90 -1.84 6.22
CA PHE A 123 -5.16 -2.60 5.01
C PHE A 123 -5.36 -4.05 5.43
N LEU A 124 -6.37 -4.73 4.89
CA LEU A 124 -6.60 -6.14 5.19
C LEU A 124 -6.32 -7.02 3.98
N TRP A 125 -5.64 -8.14 4.22
CA TRP A 125 -5.36 -9.15 3.22
C TRP A 125 -5.59 -10.58 3.78
N THR A 126 -5.85 -11.59 2.98
CA THR A 126 -6.61 -11.49 1.72
C THR A 126 -8.08 -11.70 2.09
N LEU A 127 -8.99 -10.84 1.62
CA LEU A 127 -10.43 -11.03 1.80
C LEU A 127 -11.01 -11.46 0.46
N ASP A 128 -11.40 -12.72 0.36
CA ASP A 128 -11.88 -13.30 -0.90
C ASP A 128 -13.35 -13.71 -0.81
N GLN A 129 -13.91 -13.81 0.39
CA GLN A 129 -15.29 -14.25 0.58
C GLN A 129 -16.21 -13.06 0.87
N PRO A 130 -17.42 -12.99 0.26
CA PRO A 130 -18.39 -11.94 0.52
C PRO A 130 -18.71 -11.74 2.02
N ALA A 131 -18.79 -12.83 2.78
CA ALA A 131 -19.03 -12.77 4.23
C ALA A 131 -17.89 -12.10 5.01
N GLU A 132 -16.64 -12.27 4.57
CA GLU A 132 -15.48 -11.61 5.17
C GLU A 132 -15.50 -10.12 4.85
N ILE A 133 -15.82 -9.76 3.61
CA ILE A 133 -15.98 -8.38 3.18
C ILE A 133 -17.07 -7.70 4.02
N GLU A 134 -18.27 -8.31 4.13
CA GLU A 134 -19.38 -7.80 4.94
C GLU A 134 -19.00 -7.55 6.40
N LEU A 135 -18.21 -8.46 7.01
CA LEU A 135 -17.73 -8.31 8.38
C LEU A 135 -16.88 -7.04 8.59
N PHE A 136 -16.10 -6.63 7.60
CA PHE A 136 -15.16 -5.51 7.69
C PHE A 136 -15.64 -4.23 7.01
N MET A 137 -16.67 -4.28 6.16
CA MET A 137 -17.19 -3.11 5.42
C MET A 137 -17.68 -1.96 6.31
N HIS A 138 -18.12 -2.26 7.53
CA HIS A 138 -18.57 -1.25 8.51
C HIS A 138 -17.52 -0.90 9.56
N LYS A 139 -16.30 -1.44 9.43
CA LYS A 139 -15.19 -1.16 10.35
C LYS A 139 -14.29 -0.08 9.76
N ASN A 140 -13.49 0.55 10.63
CA ASN A 140 -12.52 1.56 10.23
C ASN A 140 -11.28 0.90 9.59
N ILE A 141 -11.45 0.42 8.37
CA ILE A 141 -10.36 -0.06 7.50
C ILE A 141 -10.26 0.84 6.27
N GLU A 142 -9.06 0.90 5.70
CA GLU A 142 -8.76 1.81 4.60
C GLU A 142 -8.69 1.12 3.25
N ALA A 143 -8.19 -0.12 3.21
CA ALA A 143 -8.06 -0.87 1.98
C ALA A 143 -8.28 -2.37 2.20
N VAL A 144 -8.72 -3.03 1.13
CA VAL A 144 -8.88 -4.47 1.04
C VAL A 144 -7.99 -4.97 -0.10
N ILE A 145 -7.23 -6.02 0.17
CA ILE A 145 -6.45 -6.77 -0.81
C ILE A 145 -7.17 -8.11 -1.01
N THR A 146 -7.45 -8.46 -2.26
CA THR A 146 -8.35 -9.55 -2.66
C THR A 146 -7.88 -10.16 -3.97
N ASP A 147 -8.04 -11.48 -4.11
CA ASP A 147 -7.82 -12.18 -5.37
C ASP A 147 -9.07 -12.14 -6.28
N ASP A 148 -10.22 -11.72 -5.75
CA ASP A 148 -11.47 -11.58 -6.50
C ASP A 148 -11.67 -10.14 -6.99
N SER A 149 -11.52 -9.94 -8.31
CA SER A 149 -11.81 -8.66 -8.96
C SER A 149 -13.24 -8.14 -8.75
N SER A 150 -14.21 -9.02 -8.48
CA SER A 150 -15.60 -8.65 -8.23
C SER A 150 -15.77 -7.90 -6.90
N THR A 151 -14.89 -8.16 -5.93
CA THR A 151 -14.83 -7.47 -4.63
C THR A 151 -14.77 -5.95 -4.77
N ALA A 152 -14.01 -5.44 -5.75
CA ALA A 152 -13.92 -4.00 -5.99
C ALA A 152 -15.29 -3.40 -6.34
N THR A 153 -16.12 -4.13 -7.10
CA THR A 153 -17.47 -3.70 -7.47
C THR A 153 -18.39 -3.71 -6.25
N VAL A 154 -18.33 -4.78 -5.45
CA VAL A 154 -19.11 -4.91 -4.21
C VAL A 154 -18.79 -3.78 -3.23
N LEU A 155 -17.49 -3.49 -3.02
CA LEU A 155 -17.04 -2.41 -2.15
C LEU A 155 -17.51 -1.04 -2.66
N GLN A 156 -17.44 -0.78 -3.98
CA GLN A 156 -17.93 0.47 -4.56
C GLN A 156 -19.44 0.67 -4.40
N GLN A 157 -20.23 -0.41 -4.48
CA GLN A 157 -21.68 -0.36 -4.33
C GLN A 157 -22.12 -0.23 -2.87
N THR A 158 -21.35 -0.80 -1.95
CA THR A 158 -21.75 -0.91 -0.54
C THR A 158 -21.19 0.22 0.34
N ILE A 159 -20.02 0.76 -0.01
CA ILE A 159 -19.42 1.89 0.70
C ILE A 159 -20.08 3.20 0.22
N LYS A 160 -20.58 4.01 1.15
CA LYS A 160 -21.20 5.31 0.81
C LYS A 160 -20.21 6.19 -0.01
N PRO A 161 -20.66 6.90 -1.05
CA PRO A 161 -19.81 7.77 -1.87
C PRO A 161 -19.01 8.82 -1.09
N ALA A 162 -19.56 9.32 0.03
CA ALA A 162 -18.85 10.26 0.90
C ALA A 162 -17.59 9.63 1.54
N THR A 163 -17.60 8.32 1.83
CA THR A 163 -16.46 7.58 2.37
C THR A 163 -15.45 7.23 1.26
N LEU A 164 -15.93 6.95 0.05
CA LEU A 164 -15.09 6.74 -1.14
C LEU A 164 -14.33 8.00 -1.59
N SER A 165 -14.93 9.19 -1.41
CA SER A 165 -14.29 10.49 -1.70
C SER A 165 -13.01 10.77 -0.88
N SER A 166 -12.75 9.94 0.13
CA SER A 166 -11.66 10.08 1.09
C SER A 166 -10.72 8.87 1.09
N SER A 167 -10.62 8.11 -0.01
CA SER A 167 -9.66 7.00 -0.09
C SER A 167 -8.26 7.47 0.28
N TYR A 168 -7.47 6.63 0.94
CA TYR A 168 -6.14 7.00 1.39
C TYR A 168 -5.25 7.53 0.28
N LEU A 169 -5.34 6.95 -0.92
CA LEU A 169 -4.63 7.47 -2.09
C LEU A 169 -5.04 8.90 -2.43
N GLU A 170 -6.33 9.24 -2.38
CA GLU A 170 -6.80 10.62 -2.57
C GLU A 170 -6.34 11.54 -1.44
N ARG A 171 -6.29 11.07 -0.19
CA ARG A 171 -5.75 11.87 0.92
C ARG A 171 -4.28 12.20 0.73
N ILE A 172 -3.49 11.25 0.22
CA ILE A 172 -2.08 11.45 -0.11
C ILE A 172 -1.94 12.45 -1.26
N LYS A 173 -2.64 12.24 -2.37
CA LYS A 173 -2.62 13.15 -3.52
C LYS A 173 -2.98 14.59 -3.11
N ASN A 174 -4.03 14.76 -2.30
CA ASN A 174 -4.46 16.07 -1.83
C ASN A 174 -3.46 16.72 -0.87
N ALA A 175 -2.78 15.93 -0.03
CA ALA A 175 -1.72 16.44 0.85
C ALA A 175 -0.52 16.96 0.04
N GLU A 176 -0.13 16.24 -1.01
CA GLU A 176 0.95 16.63 -1.91
C GLU A 176 0.62 17.90 -2.70
N GLN A 177 -0.56 18.00 -3.30
CA GLN A 177 -1.00 19.21 -4.00
C GLN A 177 -0.98 20.44 -3.10
N LYS A 178 -1.39 20.30 -1.82
CA LYS A 178 -1.32 21.37 -0.83
C LYS A 178 0.12 21.73 -0.46
N ALA A 179 1.01 20.74 -0.38
CA ALA A 179 2.43 20.98 -0.10
C ALA A 179 3.10 21.72 -1.27
N ASP A 180 2.82 21.33 -2.51
CA ASP A 180 3.33 22.00 -3.71
C ASP A 180 2.81 23.42 -3.85
N LEU A 181 1.51 23.66 -3.59
CA LEU A 181 0.94 25.00 -3.57
C LEU A 181 1.58 25.90 -2.50
N LYS A 182 1.87 25.35 -1.31
CA LYS A 182 2.59 26.12 -0.27
C LYS A 182 4.01 26.47 -0.71
N ARG A 183 4.72 25.54 -1.37
CA ARG A 183 6.08 25.78 -1.89
C ARG A 183 6.08 26.84 -2.99
N SER A 184 5.11 26.83 -3.91
CA SER A 184 5.04 27.83 -4.98
C SER A 184 4.70 29.23 -4.48
N LEU A 185 3.93 29.34 -3.40
CA LEU A 185 3.58 30.61 -2.75
C LEU A 185 4.67 31.16 -1.81
N SER A 186 5.73 30.37 -1.52
CA SER A 186 6.82 30.77 -0.63
C SER A 186 8.13 31.08 -1.35
N VAL A 187 8.13 31.10 -2.69
CA VAL A 187 9.21 31.69 -3.49
C VAL A 187 8.88 33.19 -3.67
N PRO A 188 9.77 34.12 -3.25
CA PRO A 188 9.57 35.55 -3.42
C PRO A 188 9.57 36.00 -4.88
#